data_AF-A0A9P9WBG9-F1
#
_entry.id   AF-A0A9P9WBG9-F1
#
_cell.length_a   1.000
_cell.length_b   1.000
_cell.length_c   1.000
_cell.angle_alpha   90.00
_cell.angle_beta   90.00
_cell.angle_gamma   90.00
#
_symmetry.space_group_name_H-M   'P 1'
#
loop_
_entity.id
_entity.type
_entity.pdbx_description
1 polymer ?
#
loop_
_entity_poly.entity_id
_entity_poly.type
_entity_poly.pdbx_seq_one_letter_code
_entity_poly.pdbx_strand_id
1 'polypeptide(L)'
;MALSIFNQFHKQGSTAIETAAKALSEHITTAANQQDALSNTQWNLLDFSYKNPQSIDYALRVYHHMSSILPVEVKNDYGFGEDAARRGLAMFFEQQVRPLNPYVNPGDVGEEVVERDWEYEGAEYANATFTRDEVTGNLGKVLQKILNLHEQRMKTIVAWTVEGRAHALGVTKAGTGEKAHLPMHFSGLLKPASLGHNVMSPWSKADFVSGCVGLRAAAKSYLNECSAERQEELLKSWKQEVAEFLLEGDQAAEDAHKKFRDGDFHVKYHAALLLDNLINGPKDETSEDIFSLERWIL
;
A
#
# COMPACT_ATOMS: atom_id res chain seq x y z
N MET A 1 18.99 -13.94 -1.57
CA MET A 1 18.92 -14.69 -2.84
C MET A 1 17.62 -14.37 -3.61
N ALA A 2 16.44 -14.37 -3.01
CA ALA A 2 15.21 -13.98 -3.73
C ALA A 2 15.29 -12.57 -4.36
N LEU A 3 15.80 -11.56 -3.64
CA LEU A 3 16.01 -10.21 -4.18
C LEU A 3 16.94 -10.19 -5.41
N SER A 4 18.00 -11.00 -5.41
CA SER A 4 18.90 -11.07 -6.57
C SER A 4 18.23 -11.71 -7.78
N ILE A 5 17.35 -12.70 -7.57
CA ILE A 5 16.56 -13.33 -8.65
C ILE A 5 15.65 -12.28 -9.30
N PHE A 6 14.88 -11.51 -8.52
CA PHE A 6 14.04 -10.45 -9.08
C PHE A 6 14.87 -9.41 -9.86
N ASN A 7 15.99 -8.96 -9.29
CA ASN A 7 16.87 -7.97 -9.94
C ASN A 7 17.53 -8.48 -11.22
N GLN A 8 17.93 -9.74 -11.28
CA GLN A 8 18.61 -10.31 -12.45
C GLN A 8 17.68 -10.42 -13.66
N PHE A 9 16.42 -10.81 -13.43
CA PHE A 9 15.52 -11.21 -14.50
C PHE A 9 14.50 -10.14 -14.90
N HIS A 10 14.21 -9.13 -14.08
CA HIS A 10 13.19 -8.11 -14.44
C HIS A 10 13.52 -7.33 -15.72
N LYS A 11 14.80 -7.09 -16.01
CA LYS A 11 15.24 -6.39 -17.24
C LYS A 11 15.12 -7.24 -18.51
N GLN A 12 14.81 -8.53 -18.37
CA GLN A 12 14.71 -9.47 -19.48
C GLN A 12 13.25 -9.66 -19.95
N GLY A 13 12.31 -8.91 -19.39
CA GLY A 13 10.91 -8.90 -19.81
C GLY A 13 10.11 -10.14 -19.39
N SER A 14 8.93 -10.30 -19.99
CA SER A 14 7.94 -11.32 -19.62
C SER A 14 8.43 -12.77 -19.81
N THR A 15 9.35 -13.00 -20.75
CA THR A 15 9.94 -14.32 -21.03
C THR A 15 10.80 -14.85 -19.89
N ALA A 16 11.25 -13.98 -18.97
CA ALA A 16 12.07 -14.39 -17.84
C ALA A 16 11.28 -14.77 -16.58
N ILE A 17 9.94 -14.57 -16.59
CA ILE A 17 9.08 -14.84 -15.42
C ILE A 17 9.17 -16.31 -15.00
N GLU A 18 9.06 -17.25 -15.94
CA GLU A 18 9.11 -18.69 -15.65
C GLU A 18 10.48 -19.11 -15.11
N THR A 19 11.56 -18.59 -15.69
CA THR A 19 12.93 -18.88 -15.25
C THR A 19 13.18 -18.35 -13.85
N ALA A 20 12.76 -17.11 -13.57
CA ALA A 20 12.85 -16.51 -12.24
C ALA A 20 12.00 -17.27 -11.22
N ALA A 21 10.80 -17.70 -11.60
CA ALA A 21 9.91 -18.49 -10.74
C ALA A 21 10.51 -19.85 -10.40
N LYS A 22 11.10 -20.55 -11.37
CA LYS A 22 11.82 -21.82 -11.14
C LYS A 22 13.00 -21.64 -10.20
N ALA A 23 13.85 -20.64 -10.46
CA ALA A 23 14.99 -20.33 -9.60
C ALA A 23 14.55 -19.99 -8.16
N LEU A 24 13.42 -19.29 -8.01
CA LEU A 24 12.87 -18.94 -6.70
C LEU A 24 12.29 -20.16 -5.98
N SER A 25 11.58 -21.04 -6.69
CA SER A 25 11.08 -22.32 -6.15
C SER A 25 12.23 -23.23 -5.70
N GLU A 26 13.28 -23.35 -6.53
CA GLU A 26 14.50 -24.10 -6.18
C GLU A 26 15.19 -23.52 -4.95
N HIS A 27 15.32 -22.20 -4.86
CA HIS A 27 15.89 -21.52 -3.70
C HIS A 27 15.12 -21.84 -2.41
N ILE A 28 13.79 -21.83 -2.46
CA ILE A 28 12.93 -22.13 -1.29
C ILE A 28 13.04 -23.61 -0.94
N THR A 29 12.91 -24.50 -1.93
CA THR A 29 12.88 -25.95 -1.72
C THR A 29 14.19 -26.50 -1.17
N THR A 30 15.32 -25.94 -1.60
CA THR A 30 16.66 -26.36 -1.17
C THR A 30 17.16 -25.68 0.10
N ALA A 31 16.40 -24.72 0.65
CA ALA A 31 16.76 -24.02 1.87
C ALA A 31 16.72 -24.96 3.09
N ALA A 32 17.66 -24.76 4.03
CA ALA A 32 17.68 -25.50 5.29
C ALA A 32 16.41 -25.27 6.13
N ASN A 33 15.83 -24.07 6.04
CA ASN A 33 14.51 -23.75 6.57
C ASN A 33 13.64 -23.15 5.46
N GLN A 34 12.73 -23.95 4.93
CA GLN A 34 11.85 -23.58 3.82
C GLN A 34 10.82 -22.51 4.23
N GLN A 35 10.34 -22.53 5.47
CA GLN A 35 9.40 -21.53 5.99
C GLN A 35 10.06 -20.14 6.06
N ASP A 36 11.29 -20.08 6.58
CA ASP A 36 12.06 -18.83 6.61
C ASP A 36 12.39 -18.35 5.20
N ALA A 37 12.74 -19.25 4.28
CA ALA A 37 13.02 -18.87 2.89
C ALA A 37 11.79 -18.29 2.18
N LEU A 38 10.61 -18.85 2.44
CA LEU A 38 9.34 -18.33 1.91
C LEU A 38 9.00 -16.95 2.52
N SER A 39 9.11 -16.80 3.84
CA SER A 39 8.90 -15.51 4.53
C SER A 39 9.88 -14.43 4.04
N ASN A 40 11.16 -14.76 3.92
CA ASN A 40 12.17 -13.87 3.35
C ASN A 40 11.88 -13.51 1.90
N THR A 41 11.26 -14.40 1.12
CA THR A 41 10.85 -14.11 -0.25
C THR A 41 9.76 -13.03 -0.29
N GLN A 42 8.81 -13.05 0.65
CA GLN A 42 7.75 -12.03 0.77
C GLN A 42 8.36 -10.66 1.11
N TRP A 43 9.28 -10.60 2.08
CA TRP A 43 10.04 -9.39 2.38
C TRP A 43 10.83 -8.86 1.17
N ASN A 44 11.52 -9.76 0.46
CA ASN A 44 12.31 -9.38 -0.71
C ASN A 44 11.44 -8.91 -1.88
N LEU A 45 10.19 -9.37 -1.98
CA LEU A 45 9.22 -8.86 -2.96
C LEU A 45 8.89 -7.39 -2.67
N LEU A 46 8.62 -7.03 -1.41
CA LEU A 46 8.40 -5.64 -1.01
C LEU A 46 9.65 -4.77 -1.22
N ASP A 47 10.83 -5.24 -0.82
CA ASP A 47 12.08 -4.48 -1.00
C ASP A 47 12.41 -4.26 -2.49
N PHE A 48 12.20 -5.28 -3.33
CA PHE A 48 12.33 -5.14 -4.78
C PHE A 48 11.35 -4.10 -5.33
N SER A 49 10.08 -4.19 -4.91
CA SER A 49 9.00 -3.30 -5.33
C SER A 49 9.27 -1.85 -4.93
N TYR A 50 9.81 -1.63 -3.73
CA TYR A 50 10.20 -0.29 -3.26
C TYR A 50 11.27 0.34 -4.15
N LYS A 51 12.26 -0.47 -4.57
CA LYS A 51 13.36 -0.01 -5.44
C LYS A 51 12.95 0.12 -6.91
N ASN A 52 11.94 -0.63 -7.35
CA ASN A 52 11.49 -0.71 -8.74
C ASN A 52 9.95 -0.70 -8.81
N PRO A 53 9.28 0.41 -8.43
CA PRO A 53 7.83 0.43 -8.25
C PRO A 53 7.05 0.16 -9.54
N GLN A 54 7.57 0.56 -10.70
CA GLN A 54 6.99 0.22 -12.01
C GLN A 54 7.03 -1.29 -12.31
N SER A 55 7.91 -2.05 -11.68
CA SER A 55 8.11 -3.49 -11.88
C SER A 55 7.40 -4.39 -10.85
N ILE A 56 6.46 -3.84 -10.06
CA ILE A 56 5.66 -4.61 -9.09
C ILE A 56 4.93 -5.78 -9.78
N ASP A 57 4.26 -5.53 -10.91
CA ASP A 57 3.51 -6.56 -11.64
C ASP A 57 4.40 -7.72 -12.08
N TYR A 58 5.65 -7.45 -12.46
CA TYR A 58 6.64 -8.49 -12.78
C TYR A 58 6.95 -9.36 -11.56
N ALA A 59 7.29 -8.76 -10.42
CA ALA A 59 7.65 -9.50 -9.20
C ALA A 59 6.48 -10.35 -8.69
N LEU A 60 5.27 -9.81 -8.74
CA LEU A 60 4.04 -10.52 -8.37
C LEU A 60 3.75 -11.70 -9.30
N ARG A 61 3.95 -11.54 -10.62
CA ARG A 61 3.81 -12.66 -11.56
C ARG A 61 4.84 -13.75 -11.33
N VAL A 62 6.10 -13.40 -11.04
CA VAL A 62 7.14 -14.37 -10.65
C VAL A 62 6.73 -15.11 -9.38
N TYR A 63 6.27 -14.40 -8.36
CA TYR A 63 5.80 -15.02 -7.12
C TYR A 63 4.61 -15.95 -7.35
N HIS A 64 3.64 -15.54 -8.17
CA HIS A 64 2.48 -16.34 -8.54
C HIS A 64 2.88 -17.64 -9.24
N HIS A 65 3.74 -17.56 -10.28
CA HIS A 65 4.21 -18.74 -10.99
C HIS A 65 5.02 -19.65 -10.06
N MET A 66 5.88 -19.08 -9.22
CA MET A 66 6.65 -19.82 -8.21
C MET A 66 5.70 -20.59 -7.27
N SER A 67 4.63 -19.95 -6.78
CA SER A 67 3.68 -20.60 -5.87
C SER A 67 3.04 -21.84 -6.48
N SER A 68 2.69 -21.81 -7.77
CA SER A 68 2.06 -22.95 -8.47
C SER A 68 2.98 -24.16 -8.68
N ILE A 69 4.30 -23.97 -8.59
CA ILE A 69 5.31 -25.02 -8.77
C ILE A 69 6.03 -25.36 -7.47
N LEU A 70 5.58 -24.83 -6.33
CA LEU A 70 6.13 -25.22 -5.03
C LEU A 70 5.69 -26.64 -4.67
N PRO A 71 6.60 -27.49 -4.18
CA PRO A 71 6.26 -28.83 -3.74
C PRO A 71 5.40 -28.79 -2.46
N VAL A 72 4.53 -29.77 -2.29
CA VAL A 72 3.54 -29.84 -1.18
C VAL A 72 4.22 -29.93 0.19
N GLU A 73 5.47 -30.39 0.22
CA GLU A 73 6.30 -30.50 1.42
C GLU A 73 6.67 -29.14 2.02
N VAL A 74 6.72 -28.07 1.19
CA VAL A 74 6.94 -26.70 1.66
C VAL A 74 5.70 -26.25 2.41
N LYS A 75 5.86 -25.88 3.69
CA LYS A 75 4.74 -25.50 4.56
C LYS A 75 5.05 -24.25 5.38
N ASN A 76 4.00 -23.59 5.81
CA ASN A 76 4.02 -22.56 6.85
C ASN A 76 2.74 -22.66 7.69
N ASP A 77 2.49 -21.67 8.55
CA ASP A 77 1.31 -21.65 9.43
C ASP A 77 -0.04 -21.55 8.67
N TYR A 78 0.01 -21.27 7.36
CA TYR A 78 -1.17 -21.00 6.54
C TYR A 78 -1.46 -22.06 5.48
N GLY A 79 -0.63 -23.11 5.36
CA GLY A 79 -0.88 -24.23 4.47
C GLY A 79 0.37 -24.96 3.97
N PHE A 80 0.22 -25.60 2.81
CA PHE A 80 1.22 -26.44 2.13
C PHE A 80 1.34 -26.02 0.65
N GLY A 81 2.52 -26.17 0.05
CA GLY A 81 2.80 -25.87 -1.35
C GLY A 81 2.32 -24.47 -1.78
N GLU A 82 1.47 -24.43 -2.81
CA GLU A 82 0.89 -23.19 -3.32
C GLU A 82 0.09 -22.41 -2.25
N ASP A 83 -0.70 -23.11 -1.43
CA ASP A 83 -1.51 -22.48 -0.38
C ASP A 83 -0.61 -21.80 0.67
N ALA A 84 0.51 -22.43 1.05
CA ALA A 84 1.48 -21.84 1.96
C ALA A 84 1.98 -20.49 1.42
N ALA A 85 2.33 -20.43 0.13
CA ALA A 85 2.84 -19.21 -0.49
C ALA A 85 1.77 -18.13 -0.67
N ARG A 86 0.58 -18.48 -1.16
CA ARG A 86 -0.47 -17.50 -1.48
C ARG A 86 -1.19 -16.98 -0.24
N ARG A 87 -1.60 -17.87 0.68
CA ARG A 87 -2.22 -17.44 1.95
C ARG A 87 -1.19 -16.78 2.86
N GLY A 88 0.04 -17.30 2.88
CA GLY A 88 1.14 -16.65 3.61
C GLY A 88 1.39 -15.22 3.14
N LEU A 89 1.35 -14.97 1.82
CA LEU A 89 1.51 -13.61 1.30
C LEU A 89 0.32 -12.70 1.66
N ALA A 90 -0.91 -13.22 1.62
CA ALA A 90 -2.09 -12.45 2.04
C ALA A 90 -2.01 -12.04 3.52
N MET A 91 -1.65 -12.98 4.40
CA MET A 91 -1.47 -12.71 5.83
C MET A 91 -0.27 -11.80 6.10
N PHE A 92 0.78 -11.90 5.29
CA PHE A 92 1.91 -10.99 5.33
C PHE A 92 1.46 -9.55 5.03
N PHE A 93 0.62 -9.33 4.01
CA PHE A 93 0.07 -7.99 3.75
C PHE A 93 -0.80 -7.47 4.89
N GLU A 94 -1.66 -8.30 5.48
CA GLU A 94 -2.44 -7.91 6.67
C GLU A 94 -1.54 -7.44 7.83
N GLN A 95 -0.36 -8.03 7.97
CA GLN A 95 0.58 -7.66 9.02
C GLN A 95 1.45 -6.46 8.67
N GLN A 96 1.84 -6.28 7.41
CA GLN A 96 2.87 -5.32 7.00
C GLN A 96 2.32 -4.08 6.29
N VAL A 97 1.15 -4.19 5.65
CA VAL A 97 0.46 -3.05 5.03
C VAL A 97 -0.36 -2.37 6.11
N ARG A 98 0.25 -1.39 6.76
CA ARG A 98 -0.39 -0.61 7.83
C ARG A 98 -0.32 0.88 7.48
N PRO A 99 -1.19 1.70 8.08
CA PRO A 99 -1.00 3.14 8.08
C PRO A 99 0.41 3.51 8.55
N LEU A 100 0.94 4.61 8.03
CA LEU A 100 2.20 5.16 8.47
C LEU A 100 2.16 5.35 9.99
N ASN A 101 3.12 4.75 10.69
CA ASN A 101 3.22 4.91 12.13
C ASN A 101 3.37 6.41 12.44
N PRO A 102 2.47 7.03 13.24
CA PRO A 102 2.55 8.45 13.56
C PRO A 102 3.82 8.82 14.37
N TYR A 103 4.52 7.83 14.91
CA TYR A 103 5.70 8.05 15.76
C TYR A 103 7.00 7.86 14.96
N VAL A 104 7.61 8.98 14.55
CA VAL A 104 8.93 9.00 13.90
C VAL A 104 9.97 9.51 14.89
N ASN A 105 10.90 8.65 15.37
CA ASN A 105 12.01 9.08 16.23
C ASN A 105 13.35 8.45 15.79
N PRO A 106 14.37 9.29 15.49
CA PRO A 106 15.74 8.91 15.85
C PRO A 106 16.62 10.08 16.39
N GLY A 107 16.15 10.86 17.39
CA GLY A 107 16.97 11.73 18.24
C GLY A 107 16.70 13.23 18.09
N ASP A 108 15.72 13.71 18.85
CA ASP A 108 14.90 14.90 18.60
C ASP A 108 15.62 16.25 18.61
N VAL A 109 15.49 16.88 17.46
CA VAL A 109 15.68 18.30 17.20
C VAL A 109 14.26 18.69 16.72
N GLY A 110 13.58 19.53 17.52
CA GLY A 110 12.21 20.03 17.31
C GLY A 110 11.04 19.17 17.83
N GLU A 111 10.91 18.97 19.15
CA GLU A 111 9.64 18.44 19.71
C GLU A 111 8.57 19.55 19.73
N GLU A 112 7.27 19.31 19.53
CA GLU A 112 6.43 18.15 19.85
C GLU A 112 5.51 17.78 18.67
N VAL A 113 5.39 16.49 18.31
CA VAL A 113 4.11 16.00 17.74
C VAL A 113 3.19 15.95 18.94
N VAL A 114 2.31 16.94 19.07
CA VAL A 114 1.39 17.04 20.21
C VAL A 114 0.50 15.80 20.22
N GLU A 115 0.85 14.82 21.04
CA GLU A 115 -0.14 13.97 21.69
C GLU A 115 -0.61 14.74 22.91
N ARG A 116 -1.82 15.31 22.84
CA ARG A 116 -2.64 15.47 24.03
C ARG A 116 -4.08 15.68 23.61
N ASP A 117 -4.87 14.73 24.08
CA ASP A 117 -6.30 14.53 23.90
C ASP A 117 -6.71 14.02 22.52
N TRP A 118 -7.55 12.99 22.58
CA TRP A 118 -8.18 12.28 21.47
C TRP A 118 -9.20 13.14 20.73
N GLU A 119 -8.96 14.46 20.72
CA GLU A 119 -9.71 15.43 19.95
C GLU A 119 -9.06 15.50 18.58
N TYR A 120 -9.88 15.33 17.54
CA TYR A 120 -9.53 15.08 16.14
C TYR A 120 -8.73 16.23 15.45
N GLU A 121 -8.22 17.20 16.21
CA GLU A 121 -7.49 18.39 15.80
C GLU A 121 -5.96 18.28 16.01
N GLY A 122 -5.37 17.12 15.73
CA GLY A 122 -3.90 16.95 15.76
C GLY A 122 -3.17 17.50 14.52
N ALA A 123 -1.93 17.96 14.68
CA ALA A 123 -1.02 18.25 13.57
C ALA A 123 -0.82 16.99 12.69
N GLU A 124 -0.57 17.16 11.38
CA GLU A 124 -0.37 16.03 10.47
C GLU A 124 0.80 15.15 10.95
N TYR A 125 0.48 13.95 11.47
CA TYR A 125 1.42 13.00 12.10
C TYR A 125 2.59 12.57 11.20
N ALA A 126 2.53 12.89 9.90
CA ALA A 126 3.53 12.54 8.91
C ALA A 126 4.41 13.72 8.45
N ASN A 127 4.17 14.96 8.91
CA ASN A 127 4.99 16.12 8.53
C ASN A 127 6.10 16.41 9.54
N ALA A 128 7.26 16.85 9.05
CA ALA A 128 8.31 17.39 9.91
C ALA A 128 8.11 18.89 10.12
N THR A 129 8.12 19.31 11.39
CA THR A 129 8.33 20.69 11.79
C THR A 129 9.77 20.86 12.27
N PHE A 130 10.31 22.08 12.07
CA PHE A 130 11.65 22.45 12.49
C PHE A 130 11.61 23.87 13.07
N THR A 131 12.23 24.09 14.22
CA THR A 131 12.48 25.42 14.76
C THR A 131 13.70 26.06 14.08
N ARG A 132 13.81 27.38 14.21
CA ARG A 132 14.88 28.16 13.56
C ARG A 132 16.27 27.66 13.95
N ASP A 133 16.49 27.38 15.23
CA ASP A 133 17.80 26.99 15.76
C ASP A 133 18.29 25.65 15.18
N GLU A 134 17.36 24.76 14.83
CA GLU A 134 17.64 23.46 14.21
C GLU A 134 18.14 23.61 12.79
N VAL A 135 17.46 24.45 12.03
CA VAL A 135 17.80 24.74 10.64
C VAL A 135 19.16 25.43 10.58
N THR A 136 19.45 26.34 11.53
CA THR A 136 20.72 27.08 11.54
C THR A 136 21.87 26.34 12.21
N GLY A 137 21.60 25.48 13.19
CA GLY A 137 22.61 24.83 14.02
C GLY A 137 22.84 23.33 13.73
N ASN A 138 21.92 22.66 13.03
CA ASN A 138 21.98 21.21 12.81
C ASN A 138 21.32 20.74 11.49
N LEU A 139 21.61 21.44 10.39
CA LEU A 139 21.02 21.18 9.07
C LEU A 139 21.18 19.71 8.60
N GLY A 140 22.28 19.04 8.95
CA GLY A 140 22.51 17.63 8.60
C GLY A 140 21.43 16.70 9.19
N LYS A 141 21.02 16.91 10.44
CA LYS A 141 19.93 16.13 11.06
C LYS A 141 18.56 16.45 10.48
N VAL A 142 18.32 17.72 10.14
CA VAL A 142 17.09 18.15 9.44
C VAL A 142 16.93 17.40 8.12
N LEU A 143 17.99 17.36 7.29
CA LEU A 143 18.00 16.64 6.02
C LEU A 143 17.76 15.14 6.22
N GLN A 144 18.42 14.51 7.20
CA GLN A 144 18.22 13.09 7.48
C GLN A 144 16.77 12.77 7.88
N LYS A 145 16.12 13.62 8.68
CA LYS A 145 14.71 13.45 9.07
C LYS A 145 13.79 13.53 7.84
N ILE A 146 14.01 14.49 6.96
CA ILE A 146 13.23 14.62 5.71
C ILE A 146 13.40 13.37 4.83
N LEU A 147 14.63 12.90 4.65
CA LEU A 147 14.92 11.71 3.85
C LEU A 147 14.27 10.45 4.43
N ASN A 148 14.33 10.27 5.75
CA ASN A 148 13.70 9.13 6.42
C ASN A 148 12.18 9.15 6.27
N LEU A 149 11.54 10.32 6.45
CA LEU A 149 10.11 10.48 6.25
C LEU A 149 9.70 10.19 4.80
N HIS A 150 10.45 10.71 3.84
CA HIS A 150 10.22 10.44 2.43
C HIS A 150 10.30 8.94 2.13
N GLU A 151 11.34 8.26 2.60
CA GLU A 151 11.50 6.81 2.46
C GLU A 151 10.34 6.03 3.09
N GLN A 152 9.89 6.40 4.29
CA GLN A 152 8.77 5.72 4.95
C GLN A 152 7.45 5.92 4.17
N ARG A 153 7.15 7.14 3.73
CA ARG A 153 5.96 7.44 2.90
C ARG A 153 5.97 6.59 1.62
N MET A 154 7.12 6.54 0.95
CA MET A 154 7.28 5.72 -0.25
C MET A 154 7.06 4.23 0.02
N LYS A 155 7.61 3.70 1.12
CA LYS A 155 7.41 2.31 1.52
C LYS A 155 5.94 2.00 1.77
N THR A 156 5.20 2.90 2.44
CA THR A 156 3.75 2.73 2.66
C THR A 156 2.99 2.70 1.33
N ILE A 157 3.20 3.68 0.45
CA ILE A 157 2.46 3.73 -0.82
C ILE A 157 2.76 2.50 -1.69
N VAL A 158 4.03 2.09 -1.77
CA VAL A 158 4.40 0.89 -2.51
C VAL A 158 3.77 -0.36 -1.89
N ALA A 159 3.77 -0.51 -0.57
CA ALA A 159 3.18 -1.68 0.09
C ALA A 159 1.68 -1.82 -0.21
N TRP A 160 0.92 -0.73 -0.12
CA TRP A 160 -0.50 -0.69 -0.48
C TRP A 160 -0.72 -0.99 -1.97
N THR A 161 0.17 -0.49 -2.84
CA THR A 161 0.10 -0.79 -4.28
C THR A 161 0.37 -2.27 -4.56
N VAL A 162 1.38 -2.86 -3.89
CA VAL A 162 1.72 -4.28 -4.04
C VAL A 162 0.55 -5.15 -3.60
N GLU A 163 -0.12 -4.83 -2.49
CA GLU A 163 -1.32 -5.56 -2.05
C GLU A 163 -2.44 -5.47 -3.10
N GLY A 164 -2.74 -4.26 -3.58
CA GLY A 164 -3.76 -4.06 -4.61
C GLY A 164 -3.45 -4.81 -5.90
N ARG A 165 -2.20 -4.73 -6.39
CA ARG A 165 -1.77 -5.46 -7.59
C ARG A 165 -1.75 -6.97 -7.37
N ALA A 166 -1.37 -7.44 -6.18
CA ALA A 166 -1.38 -8.87 -5.85
C ALA A 166 -2.81 -9.42 -5.95
N HIS A 167 -3.80 -8.64 -5.52
CA HIS A 167 -5.19 -8.97 -5.68
C HIS A 167 -5.64 -8.98 -7.14
N ALA A 168 -5.38 -7.88 -7.87
CA ALA A 168 -5.80 -7.75 -9.28
C ALA A 168 -5.19 -8.81 -10.21
N LEU A 169 -3.97 -9.25 -9.91
CA LEU A 169 -3.27 -10.31 -10.65
C LEU A 169 -3.65 -11.72 -10.16
N GLY A 170 -4.53 -11.84 -9.16
CA GLY A 170 -4.94 -13.12 -8.58
C GLY A 170 -3.84 -13.84 -7.81
N VAL A 171 -2.77 -13.16 -7.41
CA VAL A 171 -1.69 -13.74 -6.59
C VAL A 171 -2.22 -14.07 -5.20
N THR A 172 -2.86 -13.08 -4.58
CA THR A 172 -3.63 -13.22 -3.35
C THR A 172 -5.12 -13.09 -3.69
N LYS A 173 -5.99 -13.76 -2.94
CA LYS A 173 -7.42 -13.51 -3.00
C LYS A 173 -7.78 -12.57 -1.86
N ALA A 174 -8.63 -11.58 -2.10
CA ALA A 174 -9.44 -11.09 -1.01
C ALA A 174 -10.30 -12.28 -0.58
N GLY A 175 -10.56 -12.50 0.70
CA GLY A 175 -11.60 -13.46 1.09
C GLY A 175 -12.92 -13.17 0.35
N THR A 176 -13.86 -14.10 0.37
CA THR A 176 -15.16 -13.90 -0.31
C THR A 176 -16.11 -13.05 0.54
N GLY A 177 -16.83 -12.11 -0.08
CA GLY A 177 -17.91 -11.33 0.55
C GLY A 177 -17.42 -10.30 1.57
N GLU A 178 -18.14 -10.11 2.68
CA GLU A 178 -17.75 -9.19 3.78
C GLU A 178 -16.44 -9.59 4.48
N LYS A 179 -15.89 -10.76 4.15
CA LYS A 179 -14.60 -11.27 4.63
C LYS A 179 -13.46 -11.09 3.62
N ALA A 180 -13.71 -10.39 2.52
CA ALA A 180 -12.64 -9.87 1.70
C ALA A 180 -11.66 -9.11 2.61
N HIS A 181 -10.35 -9.26 2.41
CA HIS A 181 -9.33 -8.61 3.25
C HIS A 181 -9.04 -7.17 2.79
N LEU A 182 -9.18 -6.91 1.49
CA LEU A 182 -9.08 -5.56 0.90
C LEU A 182 -10.13 -4.51 1.35
N PRO A 183 -11.42 -4.82 1.65
CA PRO A 183 -12.34 -3.86 2.23
C PRO A 183 -11.75 -3.22 3.48
N MET A 184 -11.02 -3.96 4.32
CA MET A 184 -10.52 -3.41 5.58
C MET A 184 -9.49 -2.31 5.39
N HIS A 185 -8.76 -2.27 4.27
CA HIS A 185 -7.80 -1.19 3.99
C HIS A 185 -8.43 -0.09 3.12
N PHE A 186 -9.36 -0.42 2.22
CA PHE A 186 -9.88 0.53 1.22
C PHE A 186 -11.30 1.06 1.47
N SER A 187 -12.16 0.34 2.21
CA SER A 187 -13.53 0.80 2.53
C SER A 187 -13.58 1.82 3.67
N GLY A 188 -12.42 2.24 4.19
CA GLY A 188 -12.28 3.23 5.27
C GLY A 188 -11.65 4.56 4.84
N LEU A 189 -11.48 4.82 3.54
CA LEU A 189 -10.85 6.05 3.02
C LEU A 189 -11.45 7.34 3.62
N LEU A 190 -12.74 7.33 3.99
CA LEU A 190 -13.40 8.42 4.71
C LEU A 190 -14.03 8.07 6.07
N LYS A 191 -14.09 6.78 6.43
CA LYS A 191 -14.71 6.33 7.69
C LYS A 191 -13.75 5.41 8.45
N PRO A 192 -12.74 5.97 9.14
CA PRO A 192 -11.80 5.20 9.95
C PRO A 192 -12.49 4.34 11.03
N ALA A 193 -13.70 4.77 11.47
CA ALA A 193 -14.45 4.16 12.55
C ALA A 193 -15.08 2.79 12.23
N SER A 194 -15.24 2.42 10.95
CA SER A 194 -15.93 1.17 10.56
C SER A 194 -15.01 -0.03 10.35
N LEU A 195 -13.70 0.12 10.54
CA LEU A 195 -12.71 -0.92 10.23
C LEU A 195 -12.49 -1.95 11.35
N GLY A 196 -13.47 -2.15 12.25
CA GLY A 196 -13.44 -3.23 13.25
C GLY A 196 -12.34 -3.14 14.32
N HIS A 197 -11.44 -2.18 14.21
CA HIS A 197 -10.45 -1.81 15.20
C HIS A 197 -10.95 -0.58 15.95
N ASN A 198 -11.21 -0.72 17.26
CA ASN A 198 -11.52 0.40 18.14
C ASN A 198 -10.55 1.56 17.88
N VAL A 199 -11.11 2.74 17.58
CA VAL A 199 -10.44 4.05 17.46
C VAL A 199 -9.12 3.99 16.69
N MET A 200 -9.18 3.82 15.36
CA MET A 200 -8.00 4.02 14.51
C MET A 200 -7.59 5.49 14.46
N SER A 201 -6.28 5.72 14.62
CA SER A 201 -5.59 7.01 14.50
C SER A 201 -6.03 7.79 13.25
N PRO A 202 -6.11 9.14 13.28
CA PRO A 202 -6.31 9.93 12.07
C PRO A 202 -5.22 9.56 11.06
N TRP A 203 -5.66 9.27 9.85
CA TRP A 203 -4.82 8.88 8.72
C TRP A 203 -4.06 10.10 8.18
N SER A 204 -2.82 9.88 7.73
CA SER A 204 -1.96 10.93 7.16
C SER A 204 -2.23 11.15 5.67
N LYS A 205 -1.69 12.22 5.08
CA LYS A 205 -1.71 12.41 3.62
C LYS A 205 -1.08 11.25 2.87
N ALA A 206 -0.01 10.68 3.39
CA ALA A 206 0.63 9.52 2.79
C ALA A 206 -0.30 8.30 2.83
N ASP A 207 -1.09 8.13 3.89
CA ASP A 207 -2.10 7.08 3.98
C ASP A 207 -3.24 7.31 2.97
N PHE A 208 -3.65 8.58 2.75
CA PHE A 208 -4.62 8.89 1.69
C PHE A 208 -4.13 8.47 0.32
N VAL A 209 -2.92 8.93 -0.02
CA VAL A 209 -2.33 8.68 -1.32
C VAL A 209 -2.13 7.18 -1.50
N SER A 210 -1.66 6.48 -0.45
CA SER A 210 -1.52 5.01 -0.44
C SER A 210 -2.86 4.32 -0.68
N GLY A 211 -3.93 4.76 -0.01
CA GLY A 211 -5.27 4.24 -0.19
C GLY A 211 -5.83 4.52 -1.60
N CYS A 212 -5.61 5.72 -2.14
CA CYS A 212 -6.02 6.06 -3.50
C CYS A 212 -5.31 5.19 -4.54
N VAL A 213 -4.00 5.03 -4.40
CA VAL A 213 -3.18 4.27 -5.32
C VAL A 213 -3.47 2.78 -5.21
N GLY A 214 -3.56 2.23 -3.99
CA GLY A 214 -3.91 0.83 -3.79
C GLY A 214 -5.31 0.50 -4.32
N LEU A 215 -6.26 1.44 -4.23
CA LEU A 215 -7.58 1.26 -4.82
C LEU A 215 -7.52 1.31 -6.36
N ARG A 216 -6.80 2.28 -6.96
CA ARG A 216 -6.55 2.30 -8.41
C ARG A 216 -5.89 1.02 -8.92
N ALA A 217 -5.10 0.35 -8.09
CA ALA A 217 -4.43 -0.90 -8.42
C ALA A 217 -5.38 -2.11 -8.51
N ALA A 218 -6.56 -2.06 -7.87
CA ALA A 218 -7.39 -3.25 -7.63
C ALA A 218 -8.92 -3.05 -7.71
N ALA A 219 -9.40 -1.83 -7.96
CA ALA A 219 -10.82 -1.48 -7.84
C ALA A 219 -11.74 -2.38 -8.68
N LYS A 220 -11.35 -2.70 -9.91
CA LYS A 220 -12.17 -3.53 -10.80
C LYS A 220 -12.23 -4.95 -10.29
N SER A 221 -11.08 -5.56 -10.01
CA SER A 221 -11.00 -6.94 -9.52
C SER A 221 -11.79 -7.10 -8.23
N TYR A 222 -11.63 -6.16 -7.30
CA TYR A 222 -12.35 -6.17 -6.05
C TYR A 222 -13.87 -6.04 -6.22
N LEU A 223 -14.33 -5.10 -7.05
CA LEU A 223 -15.77 -4.93 -7.32
C LEU A 223 -16.39 -6.17 -7.98
N ASN A 224 -15.62 -6.88 -8.82
CA ASN A 224 -16.09 -8.12 -9.47
C ASN A 224 -16.23 -9.30 -8.50
N GLU A 225 -15.59 -9.25 -7.33
CA GLU A 225 -15.75 -10.26 -6.28
C GLU A 225 -16.95 -9.99 -5.36
N CYS A 226 -17.54 -8.80 -5.45
CA CYS A 226 -18.73 -8.42 -4.71
C CYS A 226 -20.02 -8.90 -5.40
N SER A 227 -21.13 -8.97 -4.65
CA SER A 227 -22.45 -9.10 -5.27
C SER A 227 -22.79 -7.84 -6.08
N ALA A 228 -23.67 -7.94 -7.07
CA ALA A 228 -24.05 -6.81 -7.92
C ALA A 228 -24.59 -5.61 -7.11
N GLU A 229 -25.43 -5.90 -6.10
CA GLU A 229 -25.99 -4.89 -5.19
C GLU A 229 -24.88 -4.19 -4.40
N ARG A 230 -23.92 -4.96 -3.87
CA ARG A 230 -22.79 -4.44 -3.09
C ARG A 230 -21.79 -3.68 -3.96
N GLN A 231 -21.60 -4.12 -5.20
CA GLN A 231 -20.76 -3.43 -6.18
C GLN A 231 -21.29 -2.03 -6.46
N GLU A 232 -22.61 -1.88 -6.68
CA GLU A 232 -23.22 -0.57 -6.92
C GLU A 232 -23.11 0.34 -5.69
N GLU A 233 -23.40 -0.19 -4.50
CA GLU A 233 -23.32 0.54 -3.23
C GLU A 233 -21.88 1.04 -2.95
N LEU A 234 -20.88 0.15 -3.08
CA LEU A 234 -19.48 0.48 -2.83
C LEU A 234 -18.96 1.49 -3.85
N LEU A 235 -19.24 1.28 -5.14
CA LEU A 235 -18.80 2.21 -6.18
C LEU A 235 -19.41 3.60 -5.97
N LYS A 236 -20.69 3.66 -5.56
CA LYS A 236 -21.34 4.93 -5.23
C LYS A 236 -20.67 5.58 -4.01
N SER A 237 -20.41 4.81 -2.95
CA SER A 237 -19.72 5.29 -1.74
C SER A 237 -18.35 5.86 -2.09
N TRP A 238 -17.50 5.10 -2.77
CA TRP A 238 -16.16 5.56 -3.16
C TRP A 238 -16.17 6.81 -4.02
N LYS A 239 -17.08 6.90 -5.00
CA LYS A 239 -17.20 8.12 -5.82
C LYS A 239 -17.56 9.34 -4.99
N GLN A 240 -18.54 9.20 -4.11
CA GLN A 240 -18.96 10.29 -3.23
C GLN A 240 -17.82 10.69 -2.30
N GLU A 241 -17.21 9.71 -1.63
CA GLU A 241 -16.16 9.94 -0.64
C GLU A 241 -14.90 10.59 -1.26
N VAL A 242 -14.47 10.11 -2.43
CA VAL A 242 -13.30 10.70 -3.12
C VAL A 242 -13.62 12.10 -3.65
N ALA A 243 -14.85 12.34 -4.13
CA ALA A 243 -15.26 13.66 -4.61
C ALA A 243 -15.25 14.72 -3.51
N GLU A 244 -15.53 14.35 -2.25
CA GLU A 244 -15.48 15.28 -1.11
C GLU A 244 -14.09 15.91 -0.91
N PHE A 245 -12.99 15.27 -1.35
CA PHE A 245 -11.65 15.86 -1.30
C PHE A 245 -11.38 16.91 -2.37
N LEU A 246 -12.20 16.95 -3.42
CA LEU A 246 -12.04 17.89 -4.53
C LEU A 246 -12.82 19.17 -4.31
N LEU A 247 -13.93 19.08 -3.58
CA LEU A 247 -14.79 20.21 -3.25
C LEU A 247 -14.07 21.21 -2.34
N GLU A 248 -14.40 22.49 -2.48
CA GLU A 248 -14.07 23.50 -1.48
C GLU A 248 -14.98 23.26 -0.26
N GLY A 249 -14.39 23.18 0.94
CA GLY A 249 -15.16 22.87 2.14
C GLY A 249 -16.23 23.93 2.40
N ASP A 250 -17.43 23.51 2.82
CA ASP A 250 -18.41 24.43 3.39
C ASP A 250 -17.81 24.98 4.69
N GLN A 251 -17.52 26.29 4.74
CA GLN A 251 -16.74 26.90 5.82
C GLN A 251 -17.40 26.76 7.19
N ALA A 252 -18.70 26.42 7.23
CA ALA A 252 -19.55 26.39 8.41
C ALA A 252 -19.62 25.03 9.15
N ALA A 253 -19.08 23.94 8.60
CA ALA A 253 -19.11 22.64 9.26
C ALA A 253 -17.87 22.41 10.16
N GLU A 254 -18.08 21.86 11.35
CA GLU A 254 -17.06 21.20 12.18
C GLU A 254 -16.59 19.92 11.46
N ASP A 255 -15.91 20.08 10.32
CA ASP A 255 -15.41 18.99 9.50
C ASP A 255 -13.97 18.66 9.92
N ALA A 256 -13.81 17.51 10.59
CA ALA A 256 -12.52 16.98 11.03
C ALA A 256 -11.49 16.77 9.89
N HIS A 257 -11.94 16.77 8.63
CA HIS A 257 -11.10 16.60 7.45
C HIS A 257 -10.85 17.90 6.66
N LYS A 258 -11.39 19.04 7.11
CA LYS A 258 -11.25 20.35 6.45
C LYS A 258 -9.80 20.70 6.10
N LYS A 259 -8.86 20.41 7.01
CA LYS A 259 -7.41 20.64 6.81
C LYS A 259 -6.79 19.87 5.64
N PHE A 260 -7.38 18.74 5.24
CA PHE A 260 -6.91 17.93 4.11
C PHE A 260 -7.65 18.28 2.80
N ARG A 261 -8.88 18.79 2.89
CA ARG A 261 -9.71 19.20 1.75
C ARG A 261 -9.32 20.58 1.19
N ASP A 262 -8.86 21.48 2.06
CA ASP A 262 -8.52 22.84 1.67
C ASP A 262 -7.10 22.95 1.08
N GLY A 263 -7.02 22.77 -0.23
CA GLY A 263 -5.91 23.25 -1.06
C GLY A 263 -4.67 22.36 -1.14
N ASP A 264 -4.68 21.17 -0.56
CA ASP A 264 -3.55 20.24 -0.73
C ASP A 264 -3.52 19.64 -2.14
N PHE A 265 -2.49 20.02 -2.91
CA PHE A 265 -2.33 19.59 -4.30
C PHE A 265 -2.21 18.06 -4.44
N HIS A 266 -1.48 17.39 -3.55
CA HIS A 266 -1.24 15.94 -3.66
C HIS A 266 -2.50 15.14 -3.37
N VAL A 267 -3.23 15.53 -2.32
CA VAL A 267 -4.54 14.97 -1.99
C VAL A 267 -5.49 15.16 -3.17
N LYS A 268 -5.67 16.40 -3.65
CA LYS A 268 -6.60 16.69 -4.75
C LYS A 268 -6.22 15.97 -6.03
N TYR A 269 -4.92 15.89 -6.34
CA TYR A 269 -4.45 15.21 -7.53
C TYR A 269 -4.74 13.71 -7.51
N HIS A 270 -4.38 13.01 -6.43
CA HIS A 270 -4.63 11.56 -6.31
C HIS A 270 -6.11 11.23 -6.16
N ALA A 271 -6.90 12.10 -5.49
CA ALA A 271 -8.35 12.01 -5.48
C ALA A 271 -8.94 12.13 -6.89
N ALA A 272 -8.48 13.10 -7.69
CA ALA A 272 -8.96 13.29 -9.06
C ALA A 272 -8.64 12.09 -9.95
N LEU A 273 -7.42 11.53 -9.86
CA LEU A 273 -7.04 10.34 -10.61
C LEU A 273 -7.89 9.12 -10.23
N LEU A 274 -8.11 8.90 -8.93
CA LEU A 274 -8.98 7.81 -8.48
C LEU A 274 -10.43 8.04 -8.93
N LEU A 275 -10.97 9.25 -8.79
CA LEU A 275 -12.33 9.57 -9.19
C LEU A 275 -12.55 9.36 -10.69
N ASP A 276 -11.60 9.78 -11.53
CA ASP A 276 -11.63 9.54 -12.98
C ASP A 276 -11.70 8.04 -13.30
N ASN A 277 -10.86 7.23 -12.65
CA ASN A 277 -10.88 5.77 -12.77
C ASN A 277 -12.26 5.19 -12.40
N LEU A 278 -12.82 5.61 -11.26
CA LEU A 278 -14.12 5.12 -10.77
C LEU A 278 -15.28 5.54 -11.68
N ILE A 279 -15.27 6.76 -12.23
CA ILE A 279 -16.33 7.28 -13.10
C ILE A 279 -16.32 6.60 -14.47
N ASN A 280 -15.15 6.44 -15.08
CA ASN A 280 -15.01 5.91 -16.45
C ASN A 280 -15.11 4.37 -16.54
N GLY A 281 -15.62 3.74 -15.48
CA GLY A 281 -15.60 2.29 -15.30
C GLY A 281 -14.31 1.88 -14.58
N PRO A 282 -14.39 1.35 -13.34
CA PRO A 282 -13.22 0.97 -12.57
C PRO A 282 -12.27 0.07 -13.36
N LYS A 283 -10.98 0.38 -13.28
CA LYS A 283 -9.89 -0.40 -13.90
C LYS A 283 -8.84 -0.72 -12.85
N ASP A 284 -8.19 -1.87 -13.02
CA ASP A 284 -7.00 -2.23 -12.25
C ASP A 284 -5.76 -1.68 -12.97
N GLU A 285 -5.34 -0.48 -12.60
CA GLU A 285 -4.17 0.18 -13.21
C GLU A 285 -2.90 -0.64 -12.95
N THR A 286 -2.05 -0.75 -13.98
CA THR A 286 -0.78 -1.47 -13.84
C THR A 286 0.19 -0.68 -12.97
N SER A 287 1.21 -1.37 -12.42
CA SER A 287 2.26 -0.68 -11.69
C SER A 287 3.03 0.35 -12.54
N GLU A 288 3.13 0.12 -13.85
CA GLU A 288 3.73 1.09 -14.79
C GLU A 288 2.85 2.34 -14.93
N ASP A 289 1.53 2.18 -15.05
CA ASP A 289 0.58 3.30 -15.15
C ASP A 289 0.57 4.14 -13.86
N ILE A 290 0.52 3.46 -12.71
CA ILE A 290 0.46 4.09 -11.38
C ILE A 290 1.70 4.94 -11.12
N PHE A 291 2.89 4.38 -11.39
CA PHE A 291 4.17 5.03 -11.14
C PHE A 291 4.78 5.67 -12.39
N SER A 292 3.95 6.00 -13.39
CA SER A 292 4.38 6.76 -14.56
C SER A 292 4.71 8.20 -14.17
N LEU A 293 5.72 8.81 -14.80
CA LEU A 293 6.15 10.17 -14.49
C LEU A 293 5.04 11.21 -14.64
N GLU A 294 4.07 10.95 -15.52
CA GLU A 294 2.94 11.85 -15.78
C GLU A 294 1.83 11.76 -14.73
N ARG A 295 1.74 10.62 -14.02
CA ARG A 295 0.67 10.31 -13.07
C ARG A 295 1.13 10.23 -11.63
N TRP A 296 2.43 10.27 -11.40
CA TRP A 296 3.04 10.11 -10.10
C TRP A 296 3.50 11.45 -9.53
N ILE A 297 2.81 11.91 -8.50
CA ILE A 297 3.18 13.12 -7.75
C ILE A 297 3.33 12.73 -6.27
N LEU A 298 4.50 13.03 -5.70
CA LEU A 298 4.91 12.71 -4.33
C LEU A 298 4.79 13.91 -3.39
#